data_AF-A0A2T5DEZ2-F1
#
_entry.id   AF-A0A2T5DEZ2-F1
#
_cell.length_a   1.000
_cell.length_b   1.000
_cell.length_c   1.000
_cell.angle_alpha   90.00
_cell.angle_beta   90.00
_cell.angle_gamma   90.00
#
_symmetry.space_group_name_H-M   'P 1'
#
loop_
_entity.id
_entity.type
_entity.pdbx_description
1 polymer ?
#
loop_
_entity_poly.entity_id
_entity_poly.type
_entity_poly.pdbx_seq_one_letter_code
_entity_poly.pdbx_strand_id
1 'polypeptide(L)'
;MLIKNYVYSHPVNVFIIGRLGLSVEFFCELYGFKQGTLSSWVTREKTVGTLPIEFLHALSLASGETMDQVFDCLCVLEQEYIEFKKVTKPKKRKKYIQE
;
A
#
# COMPACT_ATOMS: atom_id res chain seq x y z
N MET A 1 11.22 9.80 14.97
CA MET A 1 11.86 8.68 14.23
C MET A 1 10.90 8.20 13.13
N LEU A 2 11.45 7.75 11.98
CA LEU A 2 10.85 6.78 11.04
C LEU A 2 9.77 7.17 10.00
N ILE A 3 9.55 8.44 9.65
CA ILE A 3 8.63 8.74 8.52
C ILE A 3 9.19 8.23 7.17
N LYS A 4 10.52 8.17 7.01
CA LYS A 4 11.16 7.82 5.72
C LYS A 4 10.96 6.37 5.27
N ASN A 5 10.63 5.43 6.15
CA ASN A 5 10.47 4.03 5.75
C ASN A 5 9.08 3.72 5.19
N TYR A 6 8.05 4.45 5.63
CA TYR A 6 6.69 4.24 5.15
C TYR A 6 6.48 4.76 3.73
N VAL A 7 7.14 5.86 3.36
CA VAL A 7 7.01 6.53 2.05
C VAL A 7 7.28 5.57 0.86
N TYR A 8 7.96 4.44 1.08
CA TYR A 8 8.34 3.50 0.02
C TYR A 8 7.63 2.14 0.09
N SER A 9 6.65 1.99 0.99
CA SER A 9 5.89 0.76 1.15
C SER A 9 4.59 0.78 0.33
N HIS A 10 4.06 -0.40 0.01
CA HIS A 10 2.80 -0.55 -0.71
C HIS A 10 1.67 0.25 -0.02
N PRO A 11 0.71 0.86 -0.76
CA PRO A 11 -0.30 1.77 -0.20
C PRO A 11 -1.03 1.26 1.05
N VAL A 12 -1.36 -0.03 1.04
CA VAL A 12 -1.96 -0.74 2.20
C VAL A 12 -1.12 -0.62 3.48
N ASN A 13 0.20 -0.83 3.38
CA ASN A 13 1.09 -0.74 4.53
C ASN A 13 1.28 0.70 4.99
N VAL A 14 1.34 1.65 4.05
CA VAL A 14 1.42 3.08 4.38
C VAL A 14 0.18 3.50 5.15
N PHE A 15 -0.99 3.08 4.71
CA PHE A 15 -2.23 3.42 5.39
C PHE A 15 -2.27 2.82 6.79
N ILE A 16 -2.05 1.51 6.92
CA ILE A 16 -2.14 0.83 8.23
C ILE A 16 -1.10 1.36 9.21
N ILE A 17 0.16 1.45 8.80
CA ILE A 17 1.22 1.76 9.75
C ILE A 17 1.45 3.27 9.87
N GLY A 18 1.39 3.99 8.75
CA GLY A 18 1.63 5.43 8.71
C GLY A 18 0.42 6.25 9.17
N ARG A 19 -0.80 5.89 8.75
CA ARG A 19 -2.02 6.65 9.06
C ARG A 19 -2.71 6.16 10.33
N LEU A 20 -2.93 4.85 10.45
CA LEU A 20 -3.59 4.29 11.65
C LEU A 20 -2.62 4.13 12.84
N GLY A 21 -1.30 4.13 12.59
CA GLY A 21 -0.31 3.90 13.65
C GLY A 21 -0.31 2.48 14.19
N LEU A 22 -0.89 1.52 13.45
CA LEU A 22 -1.00 0.12 13.85
C LEU A 22 0.05 -0.75 13.15
N SER A 23 0.50 -1.82 13.79
CA SER A 23 1.22 -2.85 13.05
C SER A 23 0.25 -3.60 12.12
N VAL A 24 0.75 -4.12 11.00
CA VAL A 24 -0.07 -4.91 10.07
C VAL A 24 -0.62 -6.17 10.74
N GLU A 25 0.17 -6.80 11.60
CA GLU A 25 -0.22 -7.93 12.43
C GLU A 25 -1.42 -7.58 13.33
N PHE A 26 -1.30 -6.51 14.12
CA PHE A 26 -2.36 -6.11 15.04
C PHE A 26 -3.64 -5.70 14.30
N PHE A 27 -3.52 -4.99 13.17
CA PHE A 27 -4.67 -4.70 12.31
C PHE A 27 -5.34 -5.99 11.81
N CYS A 28 -4.56 -6.97 11.36
CA CYS A 28 -5.08 -8.24 10.88
C CYS A 28 -5.84 -8.99 11.97
N GLU A 29 -5.30 -9.05 13.19
CA GLU A 29 -5.96 -9.69 14.33
C GLU A 29 -7.26 -8.97 14.71
N LEU A 30 -7.24 -7.64 14.76
CA LEU A 30 -8.39 -6.83 15.17
C LEU A 30 -9.57 -6.94 14.20
N TYR A 31 -9.29 -7.00 12.89
CA TYR A 31 -10.33 -7.00 11.84
C TYR A 31 -10.51 -8.36 11.15
N GLY A 32 -9.88 -9.42 11.64
CA GLY A 32 -10.08 -10.80 11.16
C GLY A 32 -9.46 -11.10 9.79
N PHE A 33 -8.38 -10.41 9.41
CA PHE A 33 -7.63 -10.72 8.19
C PHE A 33 -6.46 -11.65 8.47
N LYS A 34 -6.14 -12.52 7.50
CA LYS A 34 -4.89 -13.29 7.56
C LYS A 34 -3.73 -12.42 7.11
N GLN A 35 -2.67 -12.33 7.90
CA GLN A 35 -1.45 -11.59 7.53
C GLN A 35 -0.87 -12.06 6.18
N GLY A 36 -0.92 -13.36 5.89
CA GLY A 36 -0.49 -13.92 4.61
C GLY A 36 -1.26 -13.37 3.40
N THR A 37 -2.53 -13.02 3.58
CA THR A 37 -3.35 -12.40 2.54
C THR A 37 -2.84 -10.99 2.23
N LEU A 38 -2.65 -10.14 3.25
CA LEU A 38 -2.10 -8.79 3.07
C LEU A 38 -0.69 -8.84 2.47
N SER A 39 0.16 -9.75 2.97
CA SER A 39 1.49 -9.99 2.40
C SER A 39 1.42 -10.37 0.92
N SER A 40 0.46 -11.19 0.51
CA SER A 40 0.26 -11.53 -0.89
C SER A 40 -0.15 -10.32 -1.76
N TRP A 41 -0.91 -9.37 -1.21
CA TRP A 41 -1.29 -8.15 -1.93
C TRP A 41 -0.10 -7.23 -2.14
N VAL A 42 0.73 -7.07 -1.12
CA VAL A 42 1.97 -6.28 -1.18
C VAL A 42 2.94 -6.88 -2.20
N THR A 43 3.21 -8.19 -2.09
CA THR A 43 4.18 -8.88 -2.96
C THR A 43 3.71 -9.00 -4.41
N ARG A 44 2.39 -9.10 -4.65
CA ARG A 44 1.80 -9.16 -5.99
C ARG A 44 1.40 -7.80 -6.54
N GLU A 45 1.73 -6.71 -5.83
CA GLU A 45 1.49 -5.35 -6.31
C GLU A 45 0.00 -5.12 -6.64
N LYS A 46 -0.87 -5.61 -5.76
CA LYS A 46 -2.32 -5.58 -5.96
C LYS A 46 -2.79 -4.13 -5.92
N THR A 47 -3.46 -3.71 -6.98
CA THR A 47 -3.96 -2.34 -7.09
C THR A 47 -5.12 -2.06 -6.14
N VAL A 48 -5.22 -0.80 -5.70
CA VAL A 48 -6.24 -0.33 -4.74
C VAL A 48 -7.65 -0.64 -5.25
N GLY A 49 -7.90 -0.42 -6.55
CA GLY A 49 -9.20 -0.71 -7.18
C GLY A 49 -9.62 -2.19 -7.17
N THR A 50 -8.74 -3.12 -6.77
CA THR A 50 -9.07 -4.55 -6.68
C THR A 50 -9.13 -5.07 -5.24
N LEU A 51 -8.93 -4.20 -4.25
CA LEU A 51 -9.01 -4.58 -2.84
C LEU A 51 -10.45 -5.00 -2.49
N PRO A 52 -10.63 -6.02 -1.61
CA PRO A 52 -11.96 -6.41 -1.16
C PRO A 52 -12.68 -5.25 -0.45
N ILE A 53 -14.00 -5.16 -0.64
CA ILE A 53 -14.85 -4.13 -0.02
C ILE A 53 -14.80 -4.25 1.51
N GLU A 54 -14.75 -5.48 2.03
CA GLU A 54 -14.64 -5.77 3.45
C GLU A 54 -13.35 -5.21 4.06
N PHE A 55 -12.28 -5.17 3.27
CA PHE A 55 -11.01 -4.58 3.69
C PHE A 55 -11.09 -3.05 3.77
N LEU A 56 -11.71 -2.41 2.78
CA LEU A 56 -11.97 -0.96 2.80
C LEU A 56 -12.86 -0.58 3.99
N HIS A 57 -13.87 -1.40 4.30
CA HIS A 57 -14.72 -1.21 5.47
C HIS A 57 -13.95 -1.36 6.79
N ALA A 58 -13.04 -2.34 6.90
CA ALA A 58 -12.20 -2.46 8.09
C ALA A 58 -11.28 -1.26 8.29
N LEU A 59 -10.70 -0.74 7.20
CA LEU A 59 -9.91 0.49 7.25
C LEU A 59 -10.75 1.70 7.67
N SER A 60 -12.00 1.82 7.18
CA SER A 60 -12.91 2.90 7.56
C SER A 60 -13.28 2.85 9.04
N LEU A 61 -13.54 1.65 9.57
CA LEU A 61 -13.76 1.46 11.00
C LEU A 61 -12.52 1.84 11.83
N ALA A 62 -11.32 1.54 11.33
CA ALA A 62 -10.07 1.82 12.04
C ALA A 62 -9.70 3.31 12.04
N SER A 63 -9.93 4.02 10.92
CA SER A 63 -9.62 5.44 10.80
C SER A 63 -10.72 6.35 11.37
N GLY A 64 -11.95 5.83 11.51
CA GLY A 64 -13.13 6.66 11.78
C GLY A 64 -13.56 7.51 10.58
N GLU A 65 -13.04 7.22 9.39
CA GLU A 65 -13.39 7.88 8.13
C GLU A 65 -14.44 7.08 7.36
N THR A 66 -15.07 7.67 6.36
CA THR A 66 -15.98 6.94 5.48
C THR A 66 -15.21 6.10 4.45
N MET A 67 -15.84 5.08 3.87
CA MET A 67 -15.17 4.18 2.92
C MET A 67 -14.68 4.90 1.66
N ASP A 68 -15.38 5.93 1.20
CA ASP A 68 -14.97 6.79 0.08
C ASP A 68 -13.71 7.60 0.42
N GLN A 69 -13.63 8.20 1.62
CA GLN A 69 -12.45 8.92 2.08
C GLN A 69 -11.22 8.01 2.17
N VAL A 70 -11.42 6.79 2.70
CA VAL A 70 -10.37 5.77 2.75
C VAL A 70 -9.91 5.37 1.36
N PHE A 71 -10.86 5.12 0.44
CA PHE A 71 -10.55 4.73 -0.93
C PHE A 71 -9.78 5.83 -1.67
N ASP A 72 -10.23 7.09 -1.57
CA ASP A 72 -9.57 8.23 -2.17
C ASP A 72 -8.15 8.42 -1.63
N CYS A 73 -7.96 8.26 -0.32
CA CYS A 73 -6.63 8.27 0.27
C CYS A 73 -5.74 7.15 -0.29
N LEU A 74 -6.26 5.93 -0.39
CA LEU A 74 -5.50 4.80 -0.93
C LEU A 74 -5.10 5.04 -2.39
N CYS A 75 -5.98 5.66 -3.21
CA CYS A 75 -5.67 6.04 -4.59
C CYS A 75 -4.52 7.06 -4.66
N VAL A 76 -4.51 8.06 -3.76
CA VAL A 76 -3.39 9.02 -3.68
C VAL A 76 -2.09 8.31 -3.33
N LEU A 77 -2.11 7.44 -2.32
CA LEU A 77 -0.95 6.65 -1.91
C LEU A 77 -0.46 5.71 -3.02
N GLU A 78 -1.38 5.11 -3.80
CA GLU A 78 -1.05 4.29 -4.97
C GLU A 78 -0.35 5.11 -6.05
N GLN A 79 -0.83 6.32 -6.33
CA GLN A 79 -0.20 7.20 -7.30
C GLN A 79 1.22 7.59 -6.87
N GLU A 80 1.41 7.99 -5.62
CA GLU A 80 2.73 8.30 -5.05
C GLU A 80 3.68 7.10 -5.15
N TYR A 81 3.18 5.91 -4.83
CA TYR A 81 3.94 4.66 -4.92
C TYR A 81 4.34 4.31 -6.36
N ILE A 82 3.44 4.52 -7.33
CA ILE A 82 3.71 4.33 -8.76
C ILE A 82 4.80 5.31 -9.24
N GLU A 83 4.69 6.59 -8.89
CA GLU A 83 5.69 7.60 -9.26
C GLU A 83 7.06 7.28 -8.66
N PHE A 84 7.10 6.89 -7.38
CA PHE A 84 8.34 6.44 -6.74
C PHE A 84 8.99 5.27 -7.49
N LYS A 85 8.21 4.27 -7.91
CA LYS A 85 8.72 3.13 -8.71
C LYS A 85 9.23 3.55 -10.08
N LYS A 86 8.68 4.59 -10.70
CA LYS A 86 9.21 5.12 -11.98
C LYS A 86 10.59 5.76 -11.80
N VAL A 87 10.78 6.52 -10.72
CA VAL A 87 12.04 7.21 -10.42
C VAL A 87 13.14 6.23 -10.00
N THR A 88 12.78 5.18 -9.26
CA THR A 88 13.75 4.21 -8.70
C THR A 88 14.07 3.03 -9.60
N LYS A 89 13.35 2.84 -10.72
CA LYS A 89 13.70 1.82 -11.71
C LYS A 89 15.12 2.08 -12.23
N PRO A 90 16.05 1.10 -12.15
CA PRO A 90 17.37 1.27 -12.72
C PRO A 90 17.24 1.53 -14.21
N LYS A 91 17.83 2.65 -14.68
CA LYS A 91 17.89 2.98 -16.11
C LYS A 91 18.52 1.80 -16.84
N LYS A 92 17.74 1.08 -17.67
CA LYS A 92 18.29 0.03 -18.55
C LYS A 92 19.39 0.69 -19.40
N ARG A 93 20.65 0.29 -19.21
CA ARG A 93 21.72 0.67 -20.14
C ARG A 93 21.34 0.10 -21.51
N LYS A 94 21.12 0.97 -22.51
CA LYS A 94 20.99 0.54 -23.90
C LYS A 94 22.28 -0.20 -24.26
N LYS A 95 22.22 -1.52 -24.49
CA LYS A 95 23.33 -2.23 -25.15
C LYS A 95 23.25 -1.84 -26.61
N TYR A 96 24.15 -0.99 -27.07
CA TYR A 96 24.41 -0.87 -28.50
C TYR A 96 25.08 -2.18 -28.93
N ILE A 97 24.44 -2.93 -29.82
CA ILE A 97 25.11 -3.97 -30.59
C ILE A 97 25.91 -3.20 -31.64
N GLN A 98 27.24 -3.22 -31.53
CA GLN A 98 28.11 -2.80 -32.61
C GLN A 98 28.11 -3.95 -33.63
N GLU A 99 27.59 -3.67 -34.82
CA GLU A 99 27.77 -4.52 -36.01
C GLU A 99 29.24 -4.49 -36.47
#